data_AF-A0A7K2M1J4-F1
#
_entry.id   AF-A0A7K2M1J4-F1
#
_cell.length_a   1.000
_cell.length_b   1.000
_cell.length_c   1.000
_cell.angle_alpha   90.00
_cell.angle_beta   90.00
_cell.angle_gamma   90.00
#
_symmetry.space_group_name_H-M   'P 1'
#
loop_
_entity.id
_entity.type
_entity.pdbx_description
1 polymer ?
#
loop_
_entity_poly.entity_id
_entity_poly.type
_entity_poly.pdbx_seq_one_letter_code
_entity_poly.pdbx_strand_id
1 'polypeptide(L)'
;TLMHRYRSTAADGTDLRTAVTSFSAVALAEVPELARYRYRADGSGGAQLHRAYDWMRRAGLTLHHRDSITRLADGSSVRVTRRVHDQYARPLEITDLLVDAGQDALVYEFTLPAAV
;
A
#
# COMPACT_ATOMS: atom_id res chain seq x y z
N THR A 1 -9.96 6.95 9.90
CA THR A 1 -9.22 6.25 8.84
C THR A 1 -8.78 7.24 7.78
N LEU A 2 -7.79 6.95 6.94
CA LEU A 2 -7.37 7.77 5.80
C LEU A 2 -7.44 6.88 4.55
N MET A 3 -7.97 7.39 3.45
CA MET A 3 -8.04 6.65 2.19
C MET A 3 -7.28 7.40 1.12
N HIS A 4 -6.49 6.66 0.34
CA HIS A 4 -5.73 7.17 -0.79
C HIS A 4 -6.02 6.31 -2.02
N ARG A 5 -6.13 6.97 -3.17
CA ARG A 5 -6.32 6.32 -4.47
C ARG A 5 -5.10 6.61 -5.34
N TYR A 6 -4.57 5.56 -5.93
CA TYR A 6 -3.48 5.61 -6.89
C TYR A 6 -3.96 5.04 -8.23
N ARG A 7 -3.52 5.66 -9.32
CA ARG A 7 -3.71 5.18 -10.69
C ARG A 7 -2.45 5.47 -11.49
N SER A 8 -2.00 4.49 -12.25
CA SER A 8 -0.87 4.61 -13.17
C SER A 8 -1.09 3.73 -14.39
N THR A 9 -0.54 4.15 -15.51
CA THR A 9 -0.57 3.46 -16.80
C THR A 9 0.83 3.57 -17.42
N ALA A 10 1.21 2.59 -18.24
CA ALA A 10 2.41 2.72 -19.07
C ALA A 10 2.25 3.85 -20.11
N ALA A 11 3.36 4.28 -20.71
CA ALA A 11 3.39 5.38 -21.66
C ALA A 11 2.59 5.09 -22.94
N ASP A 12 2.44 3.82 -23.30
CA ASP A 12 1.64 3.31 -24.43
C ASP A 12 0.15 3.11 -24.07
N GLY A 13 -0.24 3.40 -22.82
CA GLY A 13 -1.60 3.24 -22.32
C GLY A 13 -1.94 1.83 -21.80
N THR A 14 -1.00 0.89 -21.86
CA THR A 14 -1.14 -0.46 -21.29
C THR A 14 -0.84 -0.49 -19.78
N ASP A 15 -0.87 -1.67 -19.16
CA ASP A 15 -0.51 -1.91 -17.76
C ASP A 15 -1.20 -0.97 -16.76
N LEU A 16 -2.53 -0.88 -16.86
CA LEU A 16 -3.31 -0.10 -15.91
C LEU A 16 -3.16 -0.69 -14.50
N ARG A 17 -2.66 0.14 -13.59
CA ARG A 17 -2.55 -0.15 -12.17
C ARG A 17 -3.45 0.81 -11.41
N THR A 18 -4.33 0.26 -10.60
CA THR A 18 -5.16 1.05 -9.67
C THR A 18 -5.02 0.50 -8.29
N ALA A 19 -4.85 1.37 -7.29
CA ALA A 19 -4.82 0.94 -5.90
C ALA A 19 -5.68 1.83 -5.03
N VAL A 20 -6.36 1.20 -4.07
CA VAL A 20 -7.01 1.87 -2.95
C VAL A 20 -6.30 1.45 -1.68
N THR A 21 -5.67 2.40 -1.02
CA THR A 21 -5.02 2.19 0.28
C THR A 21 -5.85 2.85 1.37
N SER A 22 -6.08 2.13 2.46
CA SER A 22 -6.76 2.62 3.65
C SER A 22 -5.88 2.45 4.88
N PHE A 23 -5.77 3.50 5.68
CA PHE A 23 -5.06 3.50 6.95
C PHE A 23 -6.07 3.56 8.10
N SER A 24 -5.83 2.75 9.13
CA SER A 24 -6.71 2.63 10.29
C SER A 24 -6.69 3.90 11.17
N ALA A 25 -7.63 4.01 12.11
CA ALA A 25 -7.57 5.08 13.12
C ALA A 25 -6.34 4.94 14.03
N VAL A 26 -5.91 3.71 14.33
CA VAL A 26 -4.68 3.43 15.08
C VAL A 26 -3.48 4.01 14.35
N ALA A 27 -3.34 3.75 13.05
CA ALA A 27 -2.23 4.28 12.26
C ALA A 27 -2.19 5.83 12.27
N LEU A 28 -3.35 6.49 12.25
CA LEU A 28 -3.41 7.95 12.33
C LEU A 28 -3.10 8.50 13.72
N ALA A 29 -3.40 7.75 14.78
CA ALA A 29 -3.12 8.16 16.15
C ALA A 29 -1.63 8.03 16.48
N GLU A 30 -0.99 6.94 16.01
CA GLU A 30 0.41 6.61 16.30
C GLU A 30 1.39 7.32 15.35
N VAL A 31 0.94 7.74 14.15
CA VAL A 31 1.81 8.32 13.11
C VAL A 31 1.36 9.75 12.74
N PRO A 32 1.97 10.79 13.34
CA PRO A 32 1.56 12.19 13.15
C PRO A 32 1.58 12.65 11.69
N GLU A 33 2.49 12.14 10.86
CA GLU A 33 2.56 12.47 9.43
C GLU A 33 1.33 12.01 8.66
N LEU A 34 0.77 10.83 8.99
CA LEU A 34 -0.46 10.35 8.37
C LEU A 34 -1.67 11.20 8.82
N ALA A 35 -1.71 11.62 10.08
CA ALA A 35 -2.74 12.56 10.57
C ALA A 35 -2.66 13.91 9.86
N ARG A 36 -1.46 14.48 9.71
CA ARG A 36 -1.23 15.73 8.96
C ARG A 36 -1.60 15.57 7.49
N TYR A 37 -1.27 14.44 6.88
CA TYR A 37 -1.64 14.17 5.49
C TYR A 37 -3.16 14.10 5.33
N ARG A 38 -3.87 13.42 6.23
CA ARG A 38 -5.35 13.41 6.25
C ARG A 38 -5.93 14.82 6.35
N TYR A 39 -5.35 15.67 7.18
CA TYR A 39 -5.81 17.05 7.37
C TYR A 39 -5.57 17.94 6.13
N ARG A 40 -4.46 17.72 5.41
CA ARG A 40 -4.08 18.48 4.21
C ARG A 40 -4.68 17.97 2.90
N ALA A 41 -5.42 16.85 2.90
CA ALA A 41 -5.93 16.25 1.68
C ALA A 41 -7.11 17.06 1.09
N ASP A 42 -6.82 18.26 0.59
CA ASP A 42 -7.64 19.06 -0.35
C ASP A 42 -7.36 18.67 -1.82
N GLY A 43 -6.58 17.60 -2.04
CA GLY A 43 -6.35 16.99 -3.35
C GLY A 43 -5.23 17.62 -4.19
N SER A 44 -4.52 18.64 -3.68
CA SER A 44 -3.52 19.38 -4.45
C SER A 44 -2.07 18.89 -4.30
N GLY A 45 -1.76 18.12 -3.25
CA GLY A 45 -0.42 17.63 -2.97
C GLY A 45 -0.19 16.20 -3.45
N GLY A 46 0.79 15.99 -4.34
CA GLY A 46 1.26 14.65 -4.72
C GLY A 46 1.53 13.79 -3.49
N ALA A 47 0.93 12.60 -3.44
CA ALA A 47 0.93 11.78 -2.24
C ALA A 47 2.35 11.32 -1.87
N GLN A 48 2.89 11.84 -0.77
CA GLN A 48 4.13 11.34 -0.17
C GLN A 48 3.93 9.99 0.56
N LEU A 49 2.84 9.27 0.28
CA LEU A 49 2.52 7.99 0.93
C LEU A 49 3.52 6.87 0.58
N HIS A 50 4.42 7.09 -0.39
CA HIS A 50 5.60 6.26 -0.57
C HIS A 50 6.48 6.18 0.71
N ARG A 51 6.38 7.17 1.62
CA ARG A 51 7.11 7.18 2.91
C ARG A 51 6.31 6.61 4.08
N ALA A 52 5.09 6.10 3.86
CA ALA A 52 4.21 5.70 4.95
C ALA A 52 4.84 4.63 5.87
N TYR A 53 5.49 3.62 5.29
CA TYR A 53 6.18 2.59 6.09
C TYR A 53 7.37 3.15 6.86
N ASP A 54 8.10 4.11 6.29
CA ASP A 54 9.20 4.77 7.01
C ASP A 54 8.69 5.57 8.20
N TRP A 55 7.57 6.29 8.03
CA TRP A 55 6.92 7.02 9.13
C TRP A 55 6.48 6.06 10.24
N MET A 56 5.84 4.94 9.87
CA MET A 56 5.41 3.94 10.85
C MET A 56 6.60 3.33 11.60
N ARG A 57 7.69 2.98 10.90
CA ARG A 57 8.91 2.46 11.55
C ARG A 57 9.54 3.50 12.47
N ARG A 58 9.61 4.78 12.06
CA ARG A 58 10.09 5.87 12.91
C ARG A 58 9.20 6.11 14.14
N ALA A 59 7.91 5.81 14.05
CA ALA A 59 6.98 5.83 15.18
C ALA A 59 7.13 4.61 16.12
N GLY A 60 8.10 3.72 15.88
CA GLY A 60 8.34 2.54 16.72
C GLY A 60 7.42 1.35 16.43
N LEU A 61 6.70 1.36 15.30
CA LEU A 61 5.85 0.24 14.88
C LEU A 61 6.69 -0.81 14.16
N THR A 62 6.58 -2.06 14.60
CA THR A 62 7.12 -3.22 13.87
C THR A 62 6.08 -3.67 12.86
N LEU A 63 6.40 -3.60 11.58
CA LEU A 63 5.45 -3.87 10.51
C LEU A 63 5.49 -5.34 10.08
N HIS A 64 4.34 -5.98 10.11
CA HIS A 64 4.12 -7.30 9.53
C HIS A 64 3.24 -7.14 8.30
N HIS A 65 3.73 -7.63 7.15
CA HIS A 65 3.05 -7.51 5.87
C HIS A 65 2.54 -8.88 5.43
N ARG A 66 1.32 -8.91 4.88
CA ARG A 66 0.78 -10.07 4.19
C ARG A 66 0.14 -9.62 2.89
N ASP A 67 0.64 -10.17 1.79
CA ASP A 67 0.06 -10.00 0.47
C ASP A 67 -0.66 -11.28 0.06
N SER A 68 -1.93 -11.14 -0.33
CA SER A 68 -2.69 -12.19 -0.99
C SER A 68 -2.83 -11.82 -2.47
N ILE A 69 -2.38 -12.70 -3.34
CA ILE A 69 -2.36 -12.49 -4.79
C ILE A 69 -3.39 -13.44 -5.42
N THR A 70 -4.34 -12.89 -6.16
CA THR A 70 -5.41 -13.65 -6.81
C THR A 70 -5.55 -13.23 -8.26
N ARG A 71 -5.47 -14.19 -9.19
CA ARG A 71 -5.81 -13.95 -10.60
C ARG A 71 -7.33 -13.80 -10.72
N LEU A 72 -7.79 -12.80 -11.47
CA LEU A 72 -9.21 -12.58 -11.71
C LEU A 72 -9.73 -13.44 -12.87
N ALA A 73 -11.06 -13.57 -12.96
CA ALA A 73 -11.72 -14.40 -13.96
C ALA A 73 -11.56 -13.90 -15.41
N ASP A 74 -11.16 -12.64 -15.59
CA ASP A 74 -10.84 -12.05 -16.89
C ASP A 74 -9.52 -12.58 -17.48
N GLY A 75 -8.72 -13.31 -16.70
CA GLY A 75 -7.51 -14.01 -17.15
C GLY A 75 -6.27 -13.14 -17.26
N SER A 76 -6.41 -11.83 -17.46
CA SER A 76 -5.31 -10.85 -17.59
C SER A 76 -5.06 -10.05 -16.32
N SER A 77 -6.06 -9.92 -15.43
CA SER A 77 -5.92 -9.10 -14.23
C SER A 77 -5.50 -9.91 -13.01
N VAL A 78 -4.72 -9.26 -12.16
CA VAL A 78 -4.34 -9.77 -10.84
C VAL A 78 -4.76 -8.76 -9.78
N ARG A 79 -5.42 -9.25 -8.73
CA ARG A 79 -5.68 -8.50 -7.51
C ARG A 79 -4.64 -8.88 -6.46
N VAL A 80 -4.01 -7.86 -5.89
CA VAL A 80 -3.13 -7.99 -4.72
C VAL A 80 -3.79 -7.28 -3.55
N THR A 81 -4.14 -8.04 -2.52
CA THR A 81 -4.61 -7.49 -1.25
C THR A 81 -3.47 -7.52 -0.24
N ARG A 82 -2.96 -6.34 0.11
CA ARG A 82 -1.98 -6.15 1.18
C ARG A 82 -2.67 -5.85 2.48
N ARG A 83 -2.23 -6.49 3.56
CA ARG A 83 -2.58 -6.15 4.94
C ARG A 83 -1.32 -5.91 5.74
N VAL A 84 -1.31 -4.82 6.51
CA VAL A 84 -0.22 -4.47 7.42
C VAL A 84 -0.76 -4.34 8.83
N HIS A 85 -0.10 -4.98 9.78
CA HIS A 85 -0.38 -4.83 11.21
C HIS A 85 0.92 -4.60 12.00
N ASP A 86 0.78 -4.09 13.22
CA ASP A 86 1.90 -3.86 14.12
C ASP A 86 2.25 -5.10 14.97
N GLN A 87 3.23 -4.95 15.88
CA GLN A 87 3.65 -5.98 16.84
C GLN A 87 2.54 -6.46 17.79
N TYR A 88 1.46 -5.69 17.90
CA TYR A 88 0.29 -6.02 18.73
C TYR A 88 -0.87 -6.57 17.89
N ALA A 89 -0.61 -6.93 16.63
CA ALA A 89 -1.60 -7.36 15.64
C ALA A 89 -2.72 -6.33 15.38
N ARG A 90 -2.49 -5.04 15.72
CA ARG A 90 -3.45 -3.98 15.40
C ARG A 90 -3.34 -3.66 13.91
N PRO A 91 -4.46 -3.62 13.16
CA PRO A 91 -4.41 -3.31 11.75
C PRO A 91 -3.96 -1.86 11.53
N LEU A 92 -3.02 -1.65 10.62
CA LEU A 92 -2.49 -0.33 10.26
C LEU A 92 -2.92 0.10 8.86
N GLU A 93 -2.79 -0.80 7.88
CA GLU A 93 -3.05 -0.53 6.47
C GLU A 93 -3.73 -1.72 5.79
N ILE A 94 -4.65 -1.43 4.87
CA ILE A 94 -5.11 -2.37 3.86
C ILE A 94 -5.01 -1.69 2.49
N THR A 95 -4.39 -2.37 1.53
CA THR A 95 -4.36 -1.95 0.13
C THR A 95 -4.99 -3.01 -0.75
N ASP A 96 -5.90 -2.59 -1.62
CA ASP A 96 -6.39 -3.37 -2.76
C ASP A 96 -5.76 -2.79 -4.03
N LEU A 97 -4.85 -3.53 -4.63
CA LEU A 97 -4.17 -3.21 -5.89
C LEU A 97 -4.73 -4.12 -6.98
N LEU A 98 -5.22 -3.51 -8.05
CA LEU A 98 -5.61 -4.18 -9.29
C LEU A 98 -4.59 -3.83 -10.37
N VAL A 99 -4.01 -4.86 -10.97
CA VAL A 99 -3.06 -4.76 -12.07
C VAL A 99 -3.66 -5.50 -13.26
N ASP A 100 -3.81 -4.82 -14.39
CA ASP A 100 -3.90 -5.50 -15.68
C ASP A 100 -2.49 -5.95 -16.03
N ALA A 101 -2.22 -7.25 -15.90
CA ALA A 101 -0.90 -7.83 -16.08
C ALA A 101 -0.73 -8.49 -17.45
N GLY A 102 -1.79 -8.62 -18.27
CA GLY A 102 -1.72 -9.33 -19.55
C GLY A 102 -1.10 -10.73 -19.39
N GLN A 103 0.09 -10.94 -19.99
CA GLN A 103 0.95 -12.13 -19.81
C GLN A 103 2.23 -11.83 -19.00
N ASP A 104 2.42 -10.60 -18.54
CA ASP A 104 3.61 -10.19 -17.81
C ASP A 104 3.59 -10.68 -16.35
N ALA A 105 4.78 -10.92 -15.83
CA ALA A 105 4.97 -11.51 -14.52
C ALA A 105 4.67 -10.51 -13.40
N LEU A 106 3.91 -10.94 -12.39
CA LEU A 106 3.91 -10.27 -11.10
C LEU A 106 5.18 -10.66 -10.35
N VAL A 107 6.17 -9.76 -10.34
CA VAL A 107 7.44 -9.99 -9.63
C VAL A 107 7.32 -9.53 -8.18
N TYR A 108 7.60 -10.43 -7.24
CA TYR A 108 7.72 -10.11 -5.82
C TYR A 108 9.17 -10.26 -5.39
N GLU A 109 9.81 -9.14 -5.06
CA GLU A 109 11.19 -9.10 -4.57
C GLU A 109 11.23 -8.59 -3.14
N PHE A 110 11.96 -9.28 -2.26
CA PHE A 110 12.16 -8.88 -0.89
C PHE A 110 13.61 -9.12 -0.47
N THR A 111 14.11 -8.25 0.40
CA THR A 111 15.41 -8.41 1.06
C THR A 111 15.18 -8.76 2.51
N LEU A 112 15.70 -9.90 2.96
CA LEU A 112 15.75 -10.22 4.38
C LEU A 112 16.92 -9.45 5.01
N PRO A 113 16.79 -8.94 6.26
CA PRO A 113 17.95 -8.45 6.99
C PRO A 113 19.02 -9.54 6.99
N ALA A 114 20.29 -9.16 6.79
CA ALA A 114 21.39 -10.10 6.98
C ALA A 114 21.26 -10.69 8.40
N ALA A 115 21.32 -12.01 8.52
CA ALA A 115 21.36 -12.65 9.83
C ALA A 115 22.59 -12.10 10.58
N VAL A 116 22.36 -11.54 11.76
CA VAL A 116 23.41 -11.04 12.67
C VAL A 116 23.87 -12.18 13.56
#